data_AF-A0A0B5DVI9-F1
#
_entry.id   AF-A0A0B5DVI9-F1
#
_cell.length_a   1.000
_cell.length_b   1.000
_cell.length_c   1.000
_cell.angle_alpha   90.00
_cell.angle_beta   90.00
_cell.angle_gamma   90.00
#
_symmetry.space_group_name_H-M   'P 1'
#
loop_
_entity.id
_entity.type
_entity.pdbx_description
1 polymer ?
#
loop_
_entity_poly.entity_id
_entity_poly.type
_entity_poly.pdbx_seq_one_letter_code
_entity_poly.pdbx_strand_id
1 'polypeptide(L)'
;MPQERFPSTGSTNLRIGAAVARIEGLYAALRTAGPGIRRDRLLAELEEAARRLAAMTGAAAQGHGTPPAQSRRGRRRALAARGAAWIIARTGRR
;
A
#
# COMPACT_ATOMS: atom_id res chain seq x y z
N MET A 1 2.84 30.02 21.79
CA MET A 1 2.66 29.56 20.39
C MET A 1 2.81 28.04 20.34
N PRO A 2 1.75 27.24 20.14
CA PRO A 2 1.89 25.80 20.02
C PRO A 2 2.38 25.48 18.60
N GLN A 3 3.52 24.79 18.49
CA GLN A 3 4.01 24.30 17.21
C GLN A 3 3.12 23.15 16.73
N GLU A 4 2.31 23.41 15.71
CA GLU A 4 1.66 22.36 14.93
C GLU A 4 2.77 21.49 14.29
N ARG A 5 2.96 20.29 14.85
CA ARG A 5 3.82 19.27 14.26
C ARG A 5 3.18 18.78 12.97
N PHE A 6 3.45 19.46 11.86
CA PHE A 6 3.15 18.89 10.54
C PHE A 6 3.96 17.60 10.39
N PRO A 7 3.33 16.42 10.22
CA PRO A 7 4.08 15.21 9.93
C PRO A 7 4.81 15.44 8.61
N SER A 8 6.14 15.51 8.66
CA SER A 8 6.96 15.78 7.49
C SER A 8 6.57 14.79 6.40
N THR A 9 6.00 15.31 5.31
CA THR A 9 5.54 14.56 4.13
C THR A 9 6.58 13.56 3.62
N GLY A 10 7.87 13.83 3.88
CA GLY A 10 8.99 12.90 3.61
C GLY A 10 8.89 11.58 4.38
N SER A 11 8.55 11.61 5.67
CA SER A 11 8.40 10.40 6.50
C SER A 11 7.26 9.50 6.01
N THR A 12 6.12 10.10 5.62
CA THR A 12 4.98 9.38 5.04
C THR A 12 5.33 8.78 3.68
N ASN A 13 6.04 9.50 2.82
CA ASN A 13 6.46 8.98 1.52
C ASN A 13 7.46 7.81 1.65
N LEU A 14 8.39 7.86 2.61
CA LEU A 14 9.30 6.75 2.90
C LEU A 14 8.54 5.51 3.38
N ARG A 15 7.55 5.68 4.27
CA ARG A 15 6.69 4.57 4.73
C ARG A 15 5.87 3.95 3.61
N ILE A 16 5.33 4.77 2.70
CA ILE A 16 4.64 4.28 1.50
C ILE A 16 5.61 3.52 0.60
N GLY A 17 6.82 4.05 0.35
CA GLY A 17 7.84 3.37 -0.44
C GLY A 17 8.26 2.02 0.14
N ALA A 18 8.48 1.96 1.45
CA ALA A 18 8.81 0.72 2.15
C ALA A 18 7.68 -0.34 2.06
N ALA A 19 6.42 0.09 2.15
CA ALA A 19 5.29 -0.82 2.00
C ALA A 19 5.16 -1.35 0.57
N VAL A 20 5.41 -0.52 -0.45
CA VAL A 20 5.45 -0.97 -1.85
C VAL A 20 6.56 -2.00 -2.07
N ALA A 21 7.79 -1.71 -1.60
CA ALA A 21 8.90 -2.64 -1.71
C ALA A 21 8.62 -3.99 -1.01
N ARG A 22 7.93 -3.97 0.14
CA ARG A 22 7.52 -5.20 0.85
C ARG A 22 6.52 -6.03 0.02
N ILE A 23 5.52 -5.39 -0.61
CA ILE A 23 4.56 -6.07 -1.47
C ILE A 23 5.27 -6.70 -2.68
N GLU A 24 6.21 -5.98 -3.30
CA GLU A 24 7.01 -6.49 -4.42
C GLU A 24 7.84 -7.71 -4.02
N GLY A 25 8.49 -7.67 -2.86
CA GLY A 25 9.26 -8.81 -2.32
C GLY A 25 8.38 -10.03 -2.02
N LEU A 26 7.21 -9.83 -1.41
CA LEU A 26 6.24 -10.91 -1.14
C LEU A 26 5.70 -11.52 -2.43
N TYR A 27 5.40 -10.70 -3.44
CA TYR A 27 4.94 -11.16 -4.75
C TYR A 27 6.02 -11.95 -5.50
N ALA A 28 7.29 -11.50 -5.44
CA ALA A 28 8.41 -12.24 -6.01
C ALA A 28 8.60 -13.60 -5.33
N ALA A 29 8.55 -13.65 -3.99
CA ALA A 29 8.62 -14.90 -3.24
C ALA A 29 7.45 -15.84 -3.58
N LEU A 30 6.24 -15.30 -3.76
CA LEU A 30 5.06 -16.05 -4.16
C LEU A 30 5.18 -16.64 -5.57
N ARG A 31 5.85 -15.95 -6.51
CA ARG A 31 6.12 -16.44 -7.87
C ARG A 31 7.04 -17.66 -7.87
N THR A 32 7.97 -17.73 -6.91
CA THR A 32 8.89 -18.86 -6.75
C THR A 32 8.35 -19.97 -5.84
N ALA A 33 7.28 -19.70 -5.08
CA ALA A 33 6.72 -20.66 -4.13
C ALA A 33 5.79 -21.66 -4.83
N GLY A 34 6.11 -22.95 -4.69
CA GLY A 34 5.20 -24.05 -5.02
C GLY A 34 3.94 -24.09 -4.15
N PRO A 35 2.92 -24.89 -4.51
CA PRO A 35 1.70 -25.01 -3.74
C PRO A 35 1.94 -25.55 -2.34
N GLY A 36 1.16 -25.09 -1.36
CA GLY A 36 1.21 -25.55 0.03
C GLY A 36 1.22 -24.41 1.06
N ILE A 37 1.40 -24.78 2.33
CA ILE A 37 1.28 -23.88 3.50
C ILE A 37 2.13 -22.61 3.36
N ARG A 38 3.32 -22.71 2.75
CA ARG A 38 4.21 -21.55 2.52
C ARG A 38 3.59 -20.54 1.56
N ARG A 39 2.90 -21.01 0.52
CA ARG A 39 2.20 -20.16 -0.45
C ARG A 39 1.01 -19.46 0.20
N ASP A 40 0.23 -20.17 1.00
CA ASP A 40 -0.93 -19.59 1.69
C ASP A 40 -0.52 -18.53 2.71
N ARG A 41 0.59 -18.74 3.44
CA ARG A 41 1.18 -17.72 4.31
C ARG A 41 1.63 -16.48 3.53
N LEU A 42 2.31 -16.66 2.38
CA LEU A 42 2.71 -15.55 1.52
C LEU A 42 1.51 -14.75 1.00
N LEU A 43 0.40 -15.42 0.67
CA LEU A 43 -0.84 -14.76 0.27
C LEU A 43 -1.45 -13.93 1.42
N ALA A 44 -1.50 -14.49 2.63
CA ALA A 44 -1.99 -13.77 3.81
C ALA A 44 -1.13 -12.54 4.15
N GLU A 45 0.20 -12.68 4.09
CA GLU A 45 1.12 -11.56 4.29
C GLU A 45 0.99 -10.48 3.21
N LEU A 46 0.76 -10.88 1.96
CA LEU A 46 0.54 -9.96 0.84
C LEU A 46 -0.76 -9.17 1.04
N GLU A 47 -1.83 -9.83 1.48
CA GLU A 47 -3.12 -9.19 1.77
C GLU A 47 -2.99 -8.18 2.92
N GLU A 48 -2.34 -8.55 4.01
CA GLU A 48 -2.11 -7.67 5.15
C GLU A 48 -1.26 -6.45 4.76
N ALA A 49 -0.21 -6.66 3.96
CA ALA A 49 0.62 -5.56 3.44
C ALA A 49 -0.18 -4.61 2.52
N ALA A 50 -1.07 -5.16 1.67
CA ALA A 50 -1.95 -4.37 0.82
C ALA A 50 -2.97 -3.56 1.64
N ARG A 51 -3.58 -4.15 2.67
CA ARG A 51 -4.50 -3.46 3.60
C ARG A 51 -3.81 -2.30 4.32
N ARG A 52 -2.59 -2.50 4.82
CA ARG A 52 -1.79 -1.44 5.46
C ARG A 52 -1.43 -0.31 4.49
N LEU A 53 -1.03 -0.65 3.26
CA LEU A 53 -0.76 0.37 2.24
C LEU A 53 -2.01 1.19 1.93
N ALA A 54 -3.17 0.53 1.75
CA ALA A 54 -4.44 1.20 1.49
C ALA A 54 -4.81 2.16 2.64
N ALA A 55 -4.68 1.71 3.90
CA ALA A 55 -4.91 2.56 5.06
C ALA A 55 -3.99 3.79 5.10
N MET A 56 -2.70 3.62 4.81
CA MET A 56 -1.75 4.74 4.75
C MET A 56 -2.07 5.74 3.63
N THR A 57 -2.46 5.24 2.44
CA THR A 57 -2.83 6.11 1.31
C THR A 57 -4.20 6.76 1.46
N GLY A 58 -5.15 6.08 2.11
CA GLY A 58 -6.49 6.59 2.42
C GLY A 58 -6.46 7.63 3.54
N ALA A 59 -5.64 7.44 4.57
CA ALA A 59 -5.37 8.46 5.59
C ALA A 59 -4.67 9.69 4.99
N ALA A 60 -3.75 9.49 4.03
CA ALA A 60 -3.11 10.58 3.30
C ALA A 60 -4.07 11.40 2.40
N ALA A 61 -5.24 10.85 2.05
CA ALA A 61 -6.29 11.57 1.33
C ALA A 61 -7.18 12.42 2.25
N GLN A 62 -7.27 12.06 3.54
CA GLN A 62 -8.11 12.74 4.52
C GLN A 62 -7.35 13.81 5.33
N GLY A 63 -6.03 13.64 5.53
CA GLY A 63 -5.25 14.52 6.40
C GLY A 63 -4.58 15.73 5.73
N HIS A 64 -4.43 15.75 4.40
CA HIS A 64 -3.86 16.88 3.67
C HIS A 64 -4.79 17.19 2.52
N GLY A 65 -5.36 18.40 2.52
CA GLY A 65 -6.34 18.88 1.53
C GLY A 65 -6.03 18.31 0.15
N THR A 66 -6.99 17.56 -0.38
CA THR A 66 -6.93 16.79 -1.61
C THR A 66 -6.09 17.53 -2.65
N PRO A 67 -4.81 17.16 -2.86
CA PRO A 67 -4.04 17.81 -3.91
C PRO A 67 -4.79 17.47 -5.21
N PRO A 68 -5.11 18.46 -6.06
CA PRO A 68 -5.95 18.24 -7.22
C PRO A 68 -5.43 17.04 -8.01
N ALA A 69 -6.36 16.21 -8.48
CA ALA A 69 -6.13 14.96 -9.22
C ALA A 69 -5.23 15.10 -10.47
N GLN A 70 -4.78 16.31 -10.77
CA GLN A 70 -3.86 16.70 -11.83
C GLN A 70 -2.37 16.48 -11.48
N SER A 71 -2.00 16.29 -10.20
CA SER A 71 -0.60 15.98 -9.88
C SER A 71 -0.23 14.53 -10.24
N ARG A 72 0.93 14.33 -10.89
CA ARG A 72 1.48 13.00 -11.21
C ARG A 72 1.52 12.07 -10.00
N ARG A 73 1.70 12.63 -8.79
CA ARG A 73 1.73 11.89 -7.53
C ARG A 73 0.35 11.45 -7.06
N GLY A 74 -0.68 12.29 -7.20
CA GLY A 74 -2.08 11.93 -6.94
C GLY A 74 -2.53 10.77 -7.82
N ARG A 75 -2.20 10.82 -9.12
CA ARG A 75 -2.44 9.70 -10.06
C ARG A 75 -1.73 8.41 -9.64
N ARG A 76 -0.46 8.47 -9.22
CA ARG A 76 0.25 7.27 -8.73
C ARG A 76 -0.37 6.70 -7.46
N ARG A 77 -0.82 7.53 -6.51
CA ARG A 77 -1.52 7.07 -5.29
C ARG A 77 -2.86 6.42 -5.62
N ALA A 78 -3.65 7.02 -6.51
CA ALA A 78 -4.92 6.44 -6.95
C ALA A 78 -4.73 5.09 -7.65
N LEU A 79 -3.71 4.96 -8.51
CA LEU A 79 -3.37 3.67 -9.13
C LEU A 79 -2.90 2.63 -8.12
N ALA A 80 -2.09 3.02 -7.13
CA ALA A 80 -1.65 2.11 -6.07
C ALA A 80 -2.83 1.61 -5.21
N ALA A 81 -3.74 2.50 -4.82
CA ALA A 81 -4.96 2.13 -4.09
C ALA A 81 -5.86 1.18 -4.90
N ARG A 82 -6.02 1.46 -6.20
CA ARG A 82 -6.81 0.62 -7.12
C ARG A 82 -6.17 -0.76 -7.34
N GLY A 83 -4.84 -0.82 -7.42
CA GLY A 83 -4.09 -2.09 -7.51
C GLY A 83 -4.22 -2.92 -6.24
N ALA A 84 -4.13 -2.29 -5.06
CA ALA A 84 -4.32 -2.97 -3.78
C ALA A 84 -5.73 -3.56 -3.65
N ALA A 85 -6.77 -2.79 -4.02
CA ALA A 85 -8.15 -3.28 -4.02
C ALA A 85 -8.35 -4.50 -4.94
N TRP A 86 -7.69 -4.51 -6.11
CA TRP A 86 -7.74 -5.65 -7.03
C TRP A 86 -7.08 -6.91 -6.47
N ILE A 87 -5.94 -6.77 -5.79
CA ILE A 87 -5.24 -7.89 -5.14
C ILE A 87 -6.15 -8.50 -4.07
N ILE A 88 -6.73 -7.68 -3.19
CA ILE A 88 -7.64 -8.12 -2.13
C ILE A 88 -8.83 -8.89 -2.71
N ALA A 89 -9.48 -8.36 -3.75
CA ALA A 89 -10.61 -9.00 -4.40
C ALA A 89 -10.26 -10.35 -5.06
N ARG A 90 -8.99 -10.57 -5.40
CA ARG A 90 -8.51 -11.80 -6.03
C ARG A 90 -8.04 -12.83 -5.01
N THR A 91 -7.43 -12.39 -3.90
CA THR A 91 -6.99 -13.30 -2.82
C THR A 91 -8.15 -13.75 -1.94
N GLY A 92 -9.19 -12.93 -1.77
CA GLY A 92 -10.40 -13.29 -1.00
C GLY A 92 -11.39 -14.19 -1.75
N ARG A 93 -11.11 -14.59 -3.00
CA ARG A 93 -11.98 -15.47 -3.82
C ARG A 93 -11.50 -16.92 -3.79
N ARG A 94 -11.03 -17.38 -2.64
CA ARG A 94 -10.58 -18.76 -2.37
C ARG A 94 -11.45 -19.39 -1.31
#